data_AF-A0A7C4UI49-F1
#
_entry.id   AF-A0A7C4UI49-F1
#
_cell.length_a   1.000
_cell.length_b   1.000
_cell.length_c   1.000
_cell.angle_alpha   90.00
_cell.angle_beta   90.00
_cell.angle_gamma   90.00
#
_symmetry.space_group_name_H-M   'P 1'
#
loop_
_entity.id
_entity.type
_entity.pdbx_description
1 polymer ?
#
loop_
_entity_poly.entity_id
_entity_poly.type
_entity_poly.pdbx_seq_one_letter_code
_entity_poly.pdbx_strand_id
1 'polypeptide(L)'
;MSARDILSLFEGTYRGTTILRAGYSFLLPRGDKERALRERGWILFHFESASSIELRGVERGEQEFWKEGKKYIVRRLSTPRGQLTELSVIDPTYGSRWIKEFFIKEPRDYEVLMYVLENTFFHPVFDSLRISEENLGEDGLVFAHVERSPFQRLLLDLAGPERLFTDLAERPDLVEEVLTLLGKKAEEEYTIAASSPLRVVHVWDNVTEDMTTPRFFERYCLPFYQRVSEILHQKGKLFAVHMDGKLKHLQELIGETSIDVIESFTLPGAGGNLEVREAQQKWPEKSIVANVPAYWCFQEEETVRQHLFSALQGVDRSRFMFCVSEDLPPLRMWPALTSITDILESWEREG
;
A
#
# COMPACT_ATOMS: atom_id res chain seq x y z
N MET A 1 0.68 -21.90 3.97
CA MET A 1 0.30 -21.20 5.23
C MET A 1 -0.93 -20.39 4.91
N SER A 2 -2.05 -20.57 5.61
CA SER A 2 -3.25 -19.75 5.37
C SER A 2 -3.16 -18.47 6.20
N ALA A 3 -3.41 -17.30 5.61
CA ALA A 3 -3.48 -16.00 6.30
C ALA A 3 -4.68 -15.83 7.25
N ARG A 4 -5.27 -16.94 7.68
CA ARG A 4 -6.41 -17.01 8.59
C ARG A 4 -6.16 -16.27 9.89
N ASP A 5 -4.92 -16.12 10.30
CA ASP A 5 -4.55 -15.35 11.48
C ASP A 5 -3.38 -14.47 11.11
N ILE A 6 -3.61 -13.16 10.91
CA ILE A 6 -2.52 -12.18 10.84
C ILE A 6 -1.61 -12.32 12.07
N LEU A 7 -2.18 -12.73 13.21
CA LEU A 7 -1.48 -13.11 14.43
C LEU A 7 -0.38 -14.16 14.21
N SER A 8 -0.57 -15.12 13.29
CA SER A 8 0.45 -16.13 12.97
C SER A 8 1.68 -15.56 12.26
N LEU A 9 1.57 -14.35 11.68
CA LEU A 9 2.72 -13.61 11.16
C LEU A 9 3.55 -12.98 12.27
N PHE A 10 2.92 -12.73 13.42
CA PHE A 10 3.50 -12.04 14.58
C PHE A 10 3.70 -12.96 15.79
N GLU A 11 3.78 -14.28 15.56
CA GLU A 11 4.12 -15.26 16.61
C GLU A 11 5.46 -14.87 17.25
N GLY A 12 5.44 -14.60 18.56
CA GLY A 12 6.60 -14.15 19.34
C GLY A 12 6.63 -12.65 19.65
N THR A 13 5.92 -11.81 18.88
CA THR A 13 5.85 -10.35 19.11
C THR A 13 4.71 -9.93 20.04
N TYR A 14 3.87 -10.89 20.45
CA TYR A 14 2.68 -10.64 21.27
C TYR A 14 3.06 -10.28 22.72
N ARG A 15 3.23 -8.99 23.01
CA ARG A 15 3.53 -8.47 24.36
C ARG A 15 2.28 -8.37 25.26
N GLY A 16 1.37 -9.36 25.16
CA GLY A 16 0.16 -9.43 25.98
C GLY A 16 -0.96 -8.46 25.60
N THR A 17 -0.86 -7.74 24.48
CA THR A 17 -1.93 -6.88 23.94
C THR A 17 -2.94 -7.73 23.18
N THR A 18 -4.23 -7.54 23.40
CA THR A 18 -5.29 -8.26 22.66
C THR A 18 -5.67 -7.58 21.34
N ILE A 19 -5.33 -6.30 21.19
CA ILE A 19 -5.49 -5.52 19.95
C ILE A 19 -4.10 -5.18 19.41
N LEU A 20 -3.78 -5.76 18.26
CA LEU A 20 -2.54 -5.49 17.55
C LEU A 20 -2.51 -4.07 16.98
N ARG A 21 -1.33 -3.47 17.03
CA ARG A 21 -1.06 -2.10 16.58
C ARG A 21 0.28 -2.10 15.85
N ALA A 22 0.34 -1.54 14.65
CA ALA A 22 1.55 -1.39 13.87
C ALA A 22 1.77 0.05 13.43
N GLY A 23 2.95 0.36 12.95
CA GLY A 23 3.18 1.56 12.17
C GLY A 23 4.27 1.35 11.16
N TYR A 24 4.16 2.04 10.03
CA TYR A 24 5.23 2.04 9.04
C TYR A 24 6.47 2.65 9.68
N SER A 25 7.59 1.95 9.61
CA SER A 25 8.84 2.35 10.27
C SER A 25 9.33 3.73 9.83
N PHE A 26 8.94 4.17 8.63
CA PHE A 26 9.29 5.48 8.09
C PHE A 26 8.29 6.60 8.43
N LEU A 27 7.10 6.27 8.95
CA LEU A 27 6.09 7.24 9.41
C LEU A 27 6.15 7.49 10.91
N LEU A 28 6.67 6.55 11.69
CA LEU A 28 6.82 6.70 13.14
C LEU A 28 7.98 7.64 13.49
N PRO A 29 7.93 8.33 14.65
CA PRO A 29 9.07 9.09 15.15
C PRO A 29 10.29 8.17 15.33
N ARG A 30 11.52 8.70 15.34
CA ARG A 30 12.71 7.88 15.62
C ARG A 30 13.22 8.12 17.03
N GLY A 31 13.72 7.07 17.68
CA GLY A 31 14.40 7.16 18.97
C GLY A 31 13.54 6.71 20.15
N ASP A 32 13.50 7.52 21.21
CA ASP A 32 12.81 7.21 22.47
C ASP A 32 11.28 7.08 22.31
N LYS A 33 10.66 7.96 21.53
CA LYS A 33 9.21 7.97 21.29
C LYS A 33 8.70 6.69 20.63
N GLU A 34 9.36 6.24 19.56
CA GLU A 34 8.96 5.01 18.87
C GLU A 34 9.26 3.77 19.71
N ARG A 35 10.40 3.74 20.42
CA ARG A 35 10.69 2.69 21.40
C ARG A 35 9.59 2.60 22.45
N ALA A 36 9.10 3.74 22.96
CA ALA A 36 8.00 3.77 23.93
C ALA A 36 6.69 3.19 23.36
N LEU A 37 6.40 3.36 22.07
CA LEU A 37 5.26 2.67 21.43
C LEU A 37 5.49 1.15 21.38
N ARG A 38 6.69 0.69 21.00
CA ARG A 38 7.00 -0.76 20.98
C ARG A 38 6.98 -1.40 22.35
N GLU A 39 7.47 -0.71 23.37
CA GLU A 39 7.36 -1.13 24.76
C GLU A 39 5.91 -1.33 25.19
N ARG A 40 4.97 -0.62 24.55
CA ARG A 40 3.52 -0.73 24.73
C ARG A 40 2.82 -1.60 23.66
N GLY A 41 3.57 -2.47 22.99
CA GLY A 41 3.03 -3.49 22.10
C GLY A 41 2.75 -3.06 20.67
N TRP A 42 3.22 -1.88 20.25
CA TRP A 42 3.26 -1.55 18.82
C TRP A 42 4.36 -2.34 18.11
N ILE A 43 4.15 -2.64 16.84
CA ILE A 43 5.13 -3.34 15.99
C ILE A 43 5.47 -2.51 14.75
N LEU A 44 6.61 -2.79 14.15
CA LEU A 44 7.09 -2.05 12.99
C LEU A 44 6.77 -2.79 11.70
N PHE A 45 6.21 -2.06 10.74
CA PHE A 45 6.12 -2.50 9.35
C PHE A 45 7.21 -1.83 8.56
N HIS A 46 8.14 -2.63 8.05
CA HIS A 46 9.25 -2.18 7.24
C HIS A 46 9.11 -2.70 5.82
N PHE A 47 9.43 -1.89 4.81
CA PHE A 47 9.20 -2.23 3.41
C PHE A 47 10.49 -2.10 2.64
N GLU A 48 10.84 -3.16 1.92
CA GLU A 48 12.05 -3.23 1.11
C GLU A 48 11.72 -3.87 -0.23
N SER A 49 12.36 -3.42 -1.31
CA SER A 49 12.12 -4.02 -2.61
C SER A 49 12.89 -5.33 -2.75
N ALA A 50 12.25 -6.36 -3.30
CA ALA A 50 12.92 -7.64 -3.60
C ALA A 50 13.70 -7.62 -4.91
N SER A 51 13.57 -6.54 -5.69
CA SER A 51 14.23 -6.41 -6.98
C SER A 51 14.82 -5.02 -7.19
N SER A 52 15.79 -4.95 -8.10
CA SER A 52 16.30 -3.69 -8.65
C SER A 52 15.99 -3.65 -10.14
N ILE A 53 15.86 -2.44 -10.67
CA ILE A 53 15.47 -2.21 -12.06
C ILE A 53 16.68 -1.78 -12.88
N GLU A 54 16.94 -2.51 -13.95
CA GLU A 54 17.82 -2.10 -15.06
C GLU A 54 16.95 -1.63 -16.23
N LEU A 55 17.24 -0.43 -16.73
CA LEU A 55 16.63 0.10 -17.95
C LEU A 55 17.66 0.08 -19.08
N ARG A 56 17.37 -0.59 -20.20
CA ARG A 56 18.27 -0.67 -21.36
C ARG A 56 17.84 0.28 -22.46
N GLY A 57 18.75 1.08 -22.99
CA GLY A 57 18.42 2.03 -24.06
C GLY A 57 17.36 3.09 -23.66
N VAL A 58 17.19 3.31 -22.35
CA VAL A 58 16.36 4.38 -21.78
C VAL A 58 17.24 5.20 -20.86
N GLU A 59 17.34 6.50 -21.13
CA GLU A 59 18.04 7.43 -20.25
C GLU A 59 17.05 8.00 -19.23
N ARG A 60 17.33 7.78 -17.93
CA ARG A 60 16.54 8.34 -16.83
C ARG A 60 17.21 9.60 -16.30
N GLY A 61 16.49 10.71 -16.30
CA GLY A 61 16.92 11.99 -15.73
C GLY A 61 15.98 12.45 -14.62
N GLU A 62 16.54 13.10 -13.61
CA GLU A 62 15.79 13.80 -12.57
C GLU A 62 16.40 15.20 -12.38
N GLN A 63 15.53 16.22 -12.32
CA GLN A 63 15.92 17.59 -12.02
C GLN A 63 15.06 18.12 -10.87
N GLU A 64 15.72 18.71 -9.88
CA GLU A 64 15.05 19.35 -8.76
C GLU A 64 15.18 20.88 -8.85
N PHE A 65 14.11 21.60 -8.51
CA PHE A 65 14.15 23.05 -8.39
C PHE A 65 13.16 23.54 -7.33
N TRP A 66 13.35 24.78 -6.88
CA TRP A 66 12.47 25.42 -5.89
C TRP A 66 11.62 26.50 -6.56
N LYS A 67 10.32 26.49 -6.27
CA LYS A 67 9.37 27.54 -6.68
C LYS A 67 8.40 27.79 -5.55
N GLU A 68 8.26 29.06 -5.15
CA GLU A 68 7.32 29.50 -4.10
C GLU A 68 7.47 28.73 -2.78
N GLY A 69 8.71 28.46 -2.37
CA GLY A 69 9.01 27.73 -1.12
C GLY A 69 8.70 26.23 -1.17
N LYS A 70 8.34 25.68 -2.33
CA LYS A 70 8.10 24.25 -2.53
C LYS A 70 9.16 23.65 -3.45
N LYS A 71 9.56 22.42 -3.15
CA LYS A 71 10.48 21.63 -3.98
C LYS A 71 9.68 20.94 -5.08
N TYR A 72 10.11 21.12 -6.33
CA TYR A 72 9.58 20.45 -7.50
C TYR A 72 10.61 19.48 -8.05
N ILE A 73 10.13 18.38 -8.62
CA ILE A 73 10.94 17.33 -9.24
C ILE A 73 10.37 17.06 -10.63
N VAL A 74 11.22 17.20 -11.65
CA VAL A 74 10.95 16.76 -13.02
C VAL A 74 11.67 15.44 -13.26
N ARG A 75 10.90 14.38 -13.54
CA ARG A 75 11.46 13.11 -14.02
C ARG A 75 11.33 13.03 -15.52
N ARG A 76 12.33 12.41 -16.16
CA ARG A 76 12.43 12.25 -17.60
C ARG A 76 12.86 10.84 -17.95
N LEU A 77 12.17 10.25 -18.92
CA LEU A 77 12.56 9.00 -19.56
C LEU A 77 12.76 9.29 -21.04
N SER A 78 14.01 9.29 -21.51
CA SER A 78 14.34 9.51 -22.92
C SER A 78 14.62 8.17 -23.60
N THR A 79 13.98 7.95 -24.74
CA THR A 79 14.10 6.72 -25.54
C THR A 79 14.29 7.10 -27.02
N PRO A 80 14.71 6.15 -27.88
CA PRO A 80 14.70 6.35 -29.33
C PRO A 80 13.30 6.62 -29.91
N ARG A 81 12.21 6.24 -29.22
CA ARG A 81 10.82 6.45 -29.67
C ARG A 81 10.22 7.78 -29.22
N GLY A 82 10.89 8.51 -28.33
CA GLY A 82 10.38 9.75 -27.76
C GLY A 82 10.77 9.91 -26.29
N GLN A 83 10.17 10.90 -25.65
CA GLN A 83 10.49 11.27 -24.28
C GLN A 83 9.22 11.43 -23.45
N LEU A 84 9.22 10.82 -22.26
CA LEU A 84 8.20 11.04 -21.24
C LEU A 84 8.75 11.98 -20.17
N THR A 85 7.89 12.88 -19.68
CA THR A 85 8.22 13.78 -18.58
C THR A 85 7.12 13.76 -17.53
N GLU A 86 7.48 13.83 -16.27
CA GLU A 86 6.55 13.93 -15.14
C GLU A 86 7.00 15.09 -14.27
N LEU A 87 6.06 15.92 -13.83
CA LEU A 87 6.29 16.98 -12.87
C LEU A 87 5.61 16.62 -11.56
N SER A 88 6.35 16.72 -10.46
CA SER A 88 5.82 16.50 -9.11
C SER A 88 6.27 17.61 -8.17
N VAL A 89 5.51 17.82 -7.11
CA VAL A 89 5.85 18.71 -6.00
C VAL A 89 5.98 17.88 -4.73
N ILE A 90 6.94 18.22 -3.88
CA ILE A 90 7.09 17.61 -2.56
C ILE A 90 6.31 18.44 -1.54
N ASP A 91 5.41 17.80 -0.81
CA ASP A 91 4.74 18.43 0.31
C ASP A 91 5.79 18.75 1.40
N PRO A 92 5.89 20.02 1.86
CA PRO A 92 6.94 20.41 2.80
C PRO A 92 6.69 19.91 4.23
N THR A 93 5.47 19.48 4.56
CA THR A 93 5.08 19.01 5.90
C THR A 93 5.38 17.53 6.05
N TYR A 94 4.99 16.74 5.06
CA TYR A 94 5.02 15.27 5.10
C TYR A 94 6.14 14.67 4.25
N GLY A 95 6.70 15.44 3.31
CA GLY A 95 7.67 14.93 2.35
C GLY A 95 7.05 14.06 1.25
N SER A 96 5.73 13.92 1.22
CA SER A 96 5.01 13.13 0.22
C SER A 96 5.08 13.80 -1.16
N ARG A 97 5.14 12.96 -2.20
CA ARG A 97 5.31 13.37 -3.58
C ARG A 97 3.97 13.44 -4.30
N TRP A 98 3.61 14.62 -4.81
CA TRP A 98 2.33 14.85 -5.47
C TRP A 98 2.56 15.13 -6.95
N ILE A 99 2.07 14.26 -7.83
CA ILE A 99 2.19 14.42 -9.28
C ILE A 99 1.29 15.59 -9.72
N LYS A 100 1.86 16.49 -10.52
CA LYS A 100 1.20 17.64 -11.14
C LYS A 100 0.99 17.42 -12.63
N GLU A 101 1.95 16.77 -13.29
CA GLU A 101 1.84 16.35 -14.67
C GLU A 101 2.34 14.91 -14.77
N PHE A 102 1.51 14.03 -15.30
CA PHE A 102 1.82 12.62 -15.50
C PHE A 102 2.73 12.39 -16.71
N PHE A 103 3.35 11.21 -16.77
CA PHE A 103 4.18 10.80 -17.90
C PHE A 103 3.36 10.76 -19.21
N ILE A 104 2.17 10.16 -19.18
CA ILE A 104 1.24 10.06 -20.31
C ILE A 104 0.33 11.29 -20.32
N LYS A 105 0.47 12.12 -21.34
CA LYS A 105 -0.37 13.31 -21.58
C LYS A 105 -1.26 13.12 -22.81
N GLU A 106 -0.82 12.29 -23.75
CA GLU A 106 -1.51 12.01 -25.01
C GLU A 106 -1.28 10.57 -25.49
N PRO A 107 -2.09 10.04 -26.42
CA PRO A 107 -2.03 8.64 -26.82
C PRO A 107 -0.66 8.16 -27.35
N ARG A 108 0.11 9.02 -28.01
CA ARG A 108 1.46 8.65 -28.51
C ARG A 108 2.45 8.33 -27.38
N ASP A 109 2.22 8.83 -26.17
CA ASP A 109 3.10 8.59 -25.03
C ASP A 109 3.06 7.12 -24.60
N TYR A 110 1.98 6.39 -24.87
CA TYR A 110 1.92 4.95 -24.62
C TYR A 110 2.96 4.17 -25.44
N GLU A 111 3.26 4.58 -26.67
CA GLU A 111 4.29 3.92 -27.49
C GLU A 111 5.68 4.05 -26.88
N VAL A 112 5.96 5.22 -26.29
CA VAL A 112 7.20 5.49 -25.56
C VAL A 112 7.23 4.68 -24.26
N LEU A 113 6.12 4.62 -23.52
CA LEU A 113 5.99 3.81 -22.31
C LEU A 113 6.18 2.32 -22.60
N MET A 114 5.58 1.79 -23.66
CA MET A 114 5.75 0.38 -24.05
C MET A 114 7.22 0.08 -24.33
N TYR A 115 7.94 0.98 -25.02
CA TYR A 115 9.39 0.82 -25.19
C TYR A 115 10.13 0.79 -23.85
N VAL A 116 9.78 1.67 -22.90
CA VAL A 116 10.38 1.64 -21.55
C VAL A 116 10.13 0.30 -20.86
N LEU A 117 8.90 -0.20 -20.90
CA LEU A 117 8.51 -1.46 -20.27
C LEU A 117 9.20 -2.67 -20.90
N GLU A 118 9.26 -2.75 -22.24
CA GLU A 118 9.99 -3.78 -22.99
C GLU A 118 11.48 -3.81 -22.63
N ASN A 119 12.04 -2.66 -22.27
CA ASN A 119 13.44 -2.51 -21.90
C ASN A 119 13.67 -2.42 -20.37
N THR A 120 12.68 -2.80 -19.57
CA THR A 120 12.77 -2.92 -18.12
C THR A 120 13.11 -4.36 -17.74
N PHE A 121 14.18 -4.53 -16.96
CA PHE A 121 14.65 -5.82 -16.47
C PHE A 121 14.79 -5.77 -14.95
N PHE A 122 14.26 -6.79 -14.27
CA PHE A 122 14.33 -6.90 -12.82
C PHE A 122 15.45 -7.85 -12.40
N HIS A 123 16.22 -7.44 -11.39
CA HIS A 123 17.31 -8.23 -10.81
C HIS A 123 17.03 -8.49 -9.33
N PRO A 124 17.12 -9.73 -8.82
CA PRO A 124 16.85 -10.04 -7.42
C PRO A 124 17.85 -9.35 -6.49
N VAL A 125 17.35 -8.75 -5.40
CA VAL A 125 18.18 -8.11 -4.36
C VAL A 125 17.75 -8.63 -3.00
N PHE A 126 18.26 -9.80 -2.61
CA PHE A 126 17.81 -10.48 -1.39
C PHE A 126 18.67 -10.19 -0.16
N ASP A 127 19.89 -9.68 -0.33
CA ASP A 127 20.78 -9.43 0.81
C ASP A 127 20.29 -8.27 1.67
N SER A 128 19.78 -7.19 1.07
CA SER A 128 19.13 -6.11 1.82
C SER A 128 17.94 -6.61 2.63
N LEU A 129 17.12 -7.50 2.05
CA LEU A 129 15.97 -8.09 2.75
C LEU A 129 16.39 -8.90 3.98
N ARG A 130 17.44 -9.72 3.86
CA ARG A 130 17.97 -10.50 5.00
C ARG A 130 18.53 -9.60 6.09
N ILE A 131 19.27 -8.56 5.69
CA ILE A 131 19.83 -7.59 6.62
C ILE A 131 18.70 -6.85 7.36
N SER A 132 17.66 -6.41 6.64
CA SER A 132 16.52 -5.74 7.26
C SER A 132 15.72 -6.67 8.17
N GLU A 133 15.53 -7.94 7.79
CA GLU A 133 14.86 -8.95 8.64
C GLU A 133 15.66 -9.24 9.92
N GLU A 134 16.97 -9.42 9.81
CA GLU A 134 17.87 -9.65 10.96
C GLU A 134 17.92 -8.43 11.89
N ASN A 135 18.04 -7.22 11.34
CA ASN A 135 18.10 -5.99 12.11
C ASN A 135 16.77 -5.67 12.82
N LEU A 136 15.64 -5.99 12.18
CA LEU A 136 14.32 -5.78 12.76
C LEU A 136 14.01 -6.81 13.84
N GLY A 137 14.47 -8.06 13.66
CA GLY A 137 14.29 -9.14 14.61
C GLY A 137 12.82 -9.34 14.99
N GLU A 138 12.54 -9.41 16.28
CA GLU A 138 11.18 -9.63 16.80
C GLU A 138 10.34 -8.35 16.90
N ASP A 139 10.90 -7.17 16.59
CA ASP A 139 10.21 -5.88 16.74
C ASP A 139 9.21 -5.56 15.61
N GLY A 140 9.09 -6.40 14.58
CA GLY A 140 8.19 -6.14 13.46
C GLY A 140 8.25 -7.14 12.30
N LEU A 141 7.72 -6.72 11.16
CA LEU A 141 7.77 -7.45 9.90
C LEU A 141 8.44 -6.64 8.79
N VAL A 142 9.22 -7.33 7.97
CA VAL A 142 9.70 -6.81 6.70
C VAL A 142 8.83 -7.36 5.57
N PHE A 143 8.31 -6.45 4.75
CA PHE A 143 7.53 -6.75 3.55
C PHE A 143 8.44 -6.61 2.32
N ALA A 144 8.40 -7.61 1.44
CA ALA A 144 8.91 -7.45 0.09
C ALA A 144 7.87 -6.65 -0.70
N HIS A 145 8.12 -5.37 -0.94
CA HIS A 145 7.17 -4.58 -1.73
C HIS A 145 7.48 -4.66 -3.22
N VAL A 146 6.42 -4.54 -4.02
CA VAL A 146 6.46 -4.51 -5.49
C VAL A 146 5.71 -3.29 -6.01
N GLU A 147 5.90 -3.00 -7.29
CA GLU A 147 5.17 -1.93 -7.97
C GLU A 147 3.66 -2.18 -7.99
N ARG A 148 2.89 -1.09 -8.12
CA ARG A 148 1.42 -1.12 -8.21
C ARG A 148 0.92 -2.10 -9.27
N SER A 149 -0.28 -2.62 -9.04
CA SER A 149 -0.98 -3.41 -10.06
C SER A 149 -1.15 -2.60 -11.35
N PRO A 150 -1.22 -3.26 -12.54
CA PRO A 150 -1.20 -2.57 -13.83
C PRO A 150 -2.19 -1.42 -13.96
N PHE A 151 -3.43 -1.64 -13.49
CA PHE A 151 -4.48 -0.63 -13.54
C PHE A 151 -4.22 0.53 -12.57
N GLN A 152 -3.84 0.23 -11.32
CA GLN A 152 -3.51 1.26 -10.33
C GLN A 152 -2.29 2.07 -10.74
N ARG A 153 -1.29 1.45 -11.36
CA ARG A 153 -0.09 2.12 -11.88
C ARG A 153 -0.42 3.10 -13.00
N LEU A 154 -1.30 2.74 -13.95
CA LEU A 154 -1.77 3.69 -14.95
C LEU A 154 -2.56 4.83 -14.32
N LEU A 155 -3.45 4.50 -13.38
CA LEU A 155 -4.35 5.45 -12.73
C LEU A 155 -3.59 6.48 -11.87
N LEU A 156 -2.57 6.06 -11.14
CA LEU A 156 -1.98 6.85 -10.06
C LEU A 156 -0.55 7.34 -10.33
N ASP A 157 0.20 6.65 -11.20
CA ASP A 157 1.62 6.99 -11.43
C ASP A 157 1.90 7.44 -12.87
N LEU A 158 1.22 6.85 -13.87
CA LEU A 158 1.64 7.01 -15.27
C LEU A 158 0.77 7.96 -16.09
N ALA A 159 -0.56 7.87 -16.00
CA ALA A 159 -1.48 8.64 -16.83
C ALA A 159 -2.41 9.57 -16.04
N GLY A 160 -2.75 9.19 -14.80
CA GLY A 160 -3.77 9.92 -14.05
C GLY A 160 -5.20 9.55 -14.49
N PRO A 161 -6.20 9.89 -13.67
CA PRO A 161 -7.58 9.47 -13.90
C PRO A 161 -8.18 10.03 -15.19
N GLU A 162 -7.98 11.32 -15.47
CA GLU A 162 -8.58 11.98 -16.64
C GLU A 162 -8.09 11.37 -17.96
N ARG A 163 -6.77 11.21 -18.12
CA ARG A 163 -6.17 10.62 -19.34
C ARG A 163 -6.54 9.15 -19.47
N LEU A 164 -6.40 8.36 -18.40
CA LEU A 164 -6.71 6.93 -18.41
C LEU A 164 -8.17 6.67 -18.79
N PHE A 165 -9.13 7.35 -18.15
CA PHE A 165 -10.55 7.13 -18.44
C PHE A 165 -10.94 7.63 -19.83
N THR A 166 -10.36 8.73 -20.31
CA THR A 166 -10.58 9.19 -21.68
C THR A 166 -10.06 8.17 -22.70
N ASP A 167 -8.87 7.61 -22.50
CA ASP A 167 -8.34 6.59 -23.40
C ASP A 167 -9.06 5.25 -23.30
N LEU A 168 -9.53 4.84 -22.13
CA LEU A 168 -10.37 3.65 -22.01
C LEU A 168 -11.70 3.79 -22.77
N ALA A 169 -12.21 5.02 -22.91
CA ALA A 169 -13.41 5.29 -23.67
C ALA A 169 -13.15 5.40 -25.19
N GLU A 170 -12.07 6.07 -25.58
CA GLU A 170 -11.79 6.39 -26.99
C GLU A 170 -10.88 5.39 -27.70
N ARG A 171 -9.97 4.74 -26.96
CA ARG A 171 -8.87 3.89 -27.45
C ARG A 171 -8.66 2.66 -26.54
N PRO A 172 -9.71 1.89 -26.21
CA PRO A 172 -9.60 0.77 -25.27
C PRO A 172 -8.52 -0.23 -25.66
N ASP A 173 -8.41 -0.57 -26.95
CA ASP A 173 -7.42 -1.54 -27.43
C ASP A 173 -5.97 -1.14 -27.10
N LEU A 174 -5.64 0.16 -27.23
CA LEU A 174 -4.32 0.69 -26.90
C LEU A 174 -4.03 0.59 -25.40
N VAL A 175 -5.01 0.95 -24.56
CA VAL A 175 -4.85 0.86 -23.10
C VAL A 175 -4.73 -0.61 -22.66
N GLU A 176 -5.50 -1.51 -23.26
CA GLU A 176 -5.48 -2.94 -22.97
C GLU A 176 -4.15 -3.59 -23.36
N GLU A 177 -3.53 -3.16 -24.46
CA GLU A 177 -2.18 -3.58 -24.85
C GLU A 177 -1.14 -3.18 -23.79
N VAL A 178 -1.19 -1.93 -23.33
CA VAL A 178 -0.29 -1.41 -22.28
C VAL A 178 -0.52 -2.13 -20.95
N LEU A 179 -1.77 -2.34 -20.53
CA LEU A 179 -2.12 -3.09 -19.33
C LEU A 179 -1.60 -4.54 -19.40
N THR A 180 -1.68 -5.16 -20.56
CA THR A 180 -1.15 -6.51 -20.78
C THR A 180 0.37 -6.55 -20.60
N LEU A 181 1.09 -5.58 -21.15
CA LEU A 181 2.55 -5.49 -21.00
C LEU A 181 2.96 -5.18 -19.56
N LEU A 182 2.27 -4.26 -18.89
CA LEU A 182 2.45 -3.99 -17.46
C LEU A 182 2.20 -5.25 -16.62
N GLY A 183 1.16 -6.02 -16.93
CA GLY A 183 0.86 -7.29 -16.26
C GLY A 183 2.00 -8.30 -16.37
N LYS A 184 2.56 -8.48 -17.58
CA LYS A 184 3.72 -9.36 -17.80
C LYS A 184 4.93 -8.91 -16.98
N LYS A 185 5.23 -7.61 -16.97
CA LYS A 185 6.36 -7.05 -16.21
C LYS A 185 6.15 -7.18 -14.70
N ALA A 186 4.93 -6.97 -14.22
CA ALA A 186 4.59 -7.22 -12.82
C ALA A 186 4.77 -8.71 -12.49
N GLU A 187 4.31 -9.65 -13.30
CA GLU A 187 4.50 -11.09 -13.06
C GLU A 187 5.99 -11.49 -12.97
N GLU A 188 6.88 -10.87 -13.75
CA GLU A 188 8.34 -11.02 -13.61
C GLU A 188 8.82 -10.57 -12.21
N GLU A 189 8.42 -9.38 -11.76
CA GLU A 189 8.77 -8.83 -10.45
C GLU A 189 8.21 -9.69 -9.29
N TYR A 190 6.93 -10.08 -9.38
CA TYR A 190 6.29 -10.95 -8.40
C TYR A 190 6.97 -12.33 -8.32
N THR A 191 7.47 -12.86 -9.44
CA THR A 191 8.24 -14.13 -9.43
C THR A 191 9.55 -13.98 -8.64
N ILE A 192 10.22 -12.83 -8.75
CA ILE A 192 11.40 -12.50 -7.95
C ILE A 192 11.02 -12.35 -6.47
N ALA A 193 9.97 -11.57 -6.16
CA ALA A 193 9.49 -11.36 -4.80
C ALA A 193 9.05 -12.69 -4.14
N ALA A 194 8.43 -13.59 -4.89
CA ALA A 194 8.05 -14.93 -4.43
C ALA A 194 9.26 -15.78 -4.02
N SER A 195 10.43 -15.50 -4.57
CA SER A 195 11.71 -16.18 -4.27
C SER A 195 12.51 -15.50 -3.17
N SER A 196 12.06 -14.33 -2.68
CA SER A 196 12.70 -13.58 -1.59
C SER A 196 12.65 -14.37 -0.26
N PRO A 197 13.50 -14.03 0.75
CA PRO A 197 13.42 -14.66 2.07
C PRO A 197 12.14 -14.30 2.83
N LEU A 198 11.52 -13.16 2.54
CA LEU A 198 10.44 -12.60 3.35
C LEU A 198 9.13 -13.37 3.21
N ARG A 199 8.32 -13.40 4.27
CA ARG A 199 7.05 -14.15 4.31
C ARG A 199 5.91 -13.47 3.57
N VAL A 200 5.95 -12.14 3.46
CA VAL A 200 4.85 -11.33 2.92
C VAL A 200 5.35 -10.49 1.75
N VAL A 201 4.61 -10.54 0.65
CA VAL A 201 4.74 -9.61 -0.47
C VAL A 201 3.63 -8.59 -0.38
N HIS A 202 3.98 -7.31 -0.46
CA HIS A 202 3.05 -6.19 -0.35
C HIS A 202 3.02 -5.40 -1.66
N VAL A 203 1.83 -4.95 -2.07
CA VAL A 203 1.68 -4.01 -3.19
C VAL A 203 1.03 -2.71 -2.73
N TRP A 204 1.66 -1.60 -3.12
CA TRP A 204 1.24 -0.24 -2.83
C TRP A 204 0.04 0.20 -3.66
N ASP A 205 -1.02 -0.59 -3.81
CA ASP A 205 -2.22 -0.11 -4.51
C ASP A 205 -2.96 0.96 -3.68
N ASN A 206 -3.87 1.73 -4.29
CA ASN A 206 -4.77 2.65 -3.56
C ASN A 206 -6.19 2.48 -4.12
N VAL A 207 -6.76 1.31 -3.86
CA VAL A 207 -8.06 0.93 -4.40
C VAL A 207 -9.19 1.63 -3.65
N THR A 208 -9.90 2.53 -4.34
CA THR A 208 -11.17 3.09 -3.90
C THR A 208 -12.23 2.93 -4.99
N GLU A 209 -13.46 2.57 -4.61
CA GLU A 209 -14.57 2.31 -5.53
C GLU A 209 -14.96 3.54 -6.38
N ASP A 210 -14.60 4.74 -5.93
CA ASP A 210 -14.85 6.00 -6.65
C ASP A 210 -14.08 6.06 -7.99
N MET A 211 -12.88 5.47 -8.06
CA MET A 211 -12.03 5.45 -9.26
C MET A 211 -11.91 4.04 -9.86
N THR A 212 -11.81 3.03 -9.00
CA THR A 212 -11.75 1.62 -9.38
C THR A 212 -13.12 1.01 -9.17
N THR A 213 -14.08 1.42 -10.00
CA THR A 213 -15.47 0.92 -9.94
C THR A 213 -15.52 -0.61 -10.03
N PRO A 214 -16.61 -1.28 -9.60
CA PRO A 214 -16.73 -2.74 -9.72
C PRO A 214 -16.40 -3.27 -11.12
N ARG A 215 -16.81 -2.55 -12.18
CA ARG A 215 -16.48 -2.90 -13.57
C ARG A 215 -14.98 -2.92 -13.85
N PHE A 216 -14.23 -1.93 -13.36
CA PHE A 216 -12.78 -1.87 -13.56
C PHE A 216 -12.03 -2.84 -12.65
N PHE A 217 -12.49 -3.02 -11.42
CA PHE A 217 -11.92 -4.00 -10.51
C PHE A 217 -12.06 -5.41 -11.07
N GLU A 218 -13.26 -5.81 -11.47
CA GLU A 218 -13.54 -7.12 -12.07
C GLU A 218 -12.70 -7.36 -13.33
N ARG A 219 -12.62 -6.34 -14.21
CA ARG A 219 -11.92 -6.50 -15.49
C ARG A 219 -10.39 -6.52 -15.36
N TYR A 220 -9.82 -5.71 -14.47
CA TYR A 220 -8.37 -5.45 -14.45
C TYR A 220 -7.68 -5.86 -13.16
N CYS A 221 -8.29 -5.63 -12.00
CA CYS A 221 -7.67 -5.89 -10.71
C CYS A 221 -7.82 -7.35 -10.28
N LEU A 222 -9.05 -7.87 -10.26
CA LEU A 222 -9.37 -9.25 -9.86
C LEU A 222 -8.52 -10.31 -10.59
N PRO A 223 -8.49 -10.35 -11.94
CA PRO A 223 -7.71 -11.37 -12.65
C PRO A 223 -6.20 -11.20 -12.43
N PHE A 224 -5.72 -9.97 -12.25
CA PHE A 224 -4.30 -9.73 -11.92
C PHE A 224 -3.98 -10.27 -10.52
N TYR A 225 -4.77 -9.91 -9.50
CA TYR A 225 -4.58 -10.39 -8.13
C TYR A 225 -4.63 -11.92 -8.05
N GLN A 226 -5.54 -12.58 -8.79
CA GLN A 226 -5.58 -14.05 -8.84
C GLN A 226 -4.27 -14.64 -9.37
N ARG A 227 -3.73 -14.12 -10.49
CA ARG A 227 -2.48 -14.62 -11.07
C ARG A 227 -1.29 -14.43 -10.13
N VAL A 228 -1.15 -13.25 -9.55
CA VAL A 228 0.00 -12.99 -8.66
C VAL A 228 -0.13 -13.71 -7.32
N SER A 229 -1.34 -13.85 -6.77
CA SER A 229 -1.59 -14.71 -5.60
C SER A 229 -1.16 -16.14 -5.88
N GLU A 230 -1.45 -16.69 -7.07
CA GLU A 230 -1.01 -18.04 -7.43
C GLU A 230 0.52 -18.17 -7.40
N ILE A 231 1.24 -17.22 -8.02
CA ILE A 231 2.71 -17.18 -8.02
C ILE A 231 3.26 -17.16 -6.57
N LEU A 232 2.67 -16.33 -5.72
CA LEU A 232 3.09 -16.15 -4.32
C LEU A 232 2.77 -17.37 -3.46
N HIS A 233 1.55 -17.90 -3.56
CA HIS A 233 1.05 -19.03 -2.78
C HIS A 233 1.78 -20.33 -3.13
N GLN A 234 2.18 -20.52 -4.39
CA GLN A 234 3.05 -21.64 -4.80
C GLN A 234 4.40 -21.64 -4.07
N LYS A 235 4.88 -20.48 -3.62
CA LYS A 235 6.09 -20.32 -2.80
C LYS A 235 5.81 -20.16 -1.30
N GLY A 236 4.54 -20.34 -0.89
CA GLY A 236 4.11 -20.20 0.49
C GLY A 236 4.18 -18.77 1.03
N LYS A 237 4.20 -17.76 0.15
CA LYS A 237 4.16 -16.34 0.52
C LYS A 237 2.74 -15.88 0.76
N LEU A 238 2.56 -14.87 1.61
CA LEU A 238 1.28 -14.17 1.75
C LEU A 238 1.26 -12.92 0.89
N PHE A 239 0.08 -12.55 0.41
CA PHE A 239 -0.14 -11.36 -0.41
C PHE A 239 -0.94 -10.29 0.34
N ALA A 240 -0.28 -9.16 0.63
CA ALA A 240 -0.89 -7.98 1.22
C ALA A 240 -1.11 -6.91 0.15
N VAL A 241 -2.30 -6.31 0.13
CA VAL A 241 -2.64 -5.24 -0.81
C VAL A 241 -3.09 -4.02 -0.04
N HIS A 242 -2.44 -2.88 -0.28
CA HIS A 242 -2.87 -1.58 0.23
C HIS A 242 -4.20 -1.19 -0.45
N MET A 243 -5.27 -1.05 0.33
CA MET A 243 -6.61 -0.70 -0.12
C MET A 243 -7.23 0.33 0.84
N ASP A 244 -7.05 1.59 0.51
CA ASP A 244 -7.56 2.74 1.26
C ASP A 244 -8.67 3.48 0.51
N GLY A 245 -9.65 3.98 1.26
CA GLY A 245 -10.84 4.63 0.77
C GLY A 245 -12.09 3.78 0.90
N LYS A 246 -12.98 3.89 -0.09
CA LYS A 246 -14.30 3.25 -0.06
C LYS A 246 -14.26 1.90 -0.74
N LEU A 247 -14.72 0.85 -0.05
CA LEU A 247 -14.65 -0.54 -0.52
C LEU A 247 -16.01 -1.25 -0.52
N LYS A 248 -17.09 -0.61 -0.06
CA LYS A 248 -18.39 -1.28 0.13
C LYS A 248 -18.94 -1.93 -1.14
N HIS A 249 -18.85 -1.27 -2.29
CA HIS A 249 -19.31 -1.81 -3.57
C HIS A 249 -18.32 -2.80 -4.20
N LEU A 250 -17.09 -2.87 -3.67
CA LEU A 250 -16.07 -3.84 -4.09
C LEU A 250 -16.03 -5.08 -3.20
N GLN A 251 -16.76 -5.11 -2.08
CA GLN A 251 -16.59 -6.14 -1.06
C GLN A 251 -16.78 -7.58 -1.57
N GLU A 252 -17.72 -7.83 -2.48
CA GLU A 252 -17.92 -9.16 -3.07
C GLU A 252 -16.71 -9.54 -3.95
N LEU A 253 -16.30 -8.64 -4.86
CA LEU A 253 -15.16 -8.87 -5.76
C LEU A 253 -13.84 -9.02 -5.01
N ILE A 254 -13.62 -8.25 -3.95
CA ILE A 254 -12.45 -8.42 -3.06
C ILE A 254 -12.49 -9.80 -2.39
N GLY A 255 -13.68 -10.26 -1.99
CA GLY A 255 -13.89 -11.60 -1.44
C GLY A 255 -13.47 -12.73 -2.40
N GLU A 256 -13.64 -12.53 -3.71
CA GLU A 256 -13.25 -13.47 -4.77
C GLU A 256 -11.73 -13.49 -5.05
N THR A 257 -10.99 -12.49 -4.58
CA THR A 257 -9.53 -12.49 -4.73
C THR A 257 -8.88 -13.51 -3.78
N SER A 258 -7.69 -13.96 -4.13
CA SER A 258 -6.82 -14.74 -3.22
C SER A 258 -5.85 -13.84 -2.44
N ILE A 259 -6.25 -12.58 -2.19
CA ILE A 259 -5.52 -11.67 -1.30
C ILE A 259 -5.67 -12.16 0.14
N ASP A 260 -4.57 -12.12 0.89
CA ASP A 260 -4.48 -12.59 2.26
C ASP A 260 -4.73 -11.46 3.28
N VAL A 261 -4.19 -10.28 3.00
CA VAL A 261 -4.25 -9.12 3.90
C VAL A 261 -4.74 -7.90 3.13
N ILE A 262 -5.85 -7.33 3.59
CA ILE A 262 -6.33 -6.01 3.16
C ILE A 262 -5.67 -5.00 4.08
N GLU A 263 -4.70 -4.28 3.53
CA GLU A 263 -3.82 -3.39 4.27
C GLU A 263 -4.21 -1.92 4.06
N SER A 264 -4.04 -1.10 5.10
CA SER A 264 -4.49 0.30 5.16
C SER A 264 -6.00 0.52 4.95
N PHE A 265 -6.84 -0.42 5.40
CA PHE A 265 -8.30 -0.35 5.32
C PHE A 265 -8.83 0.92 6.01
N THR A 266 -9.55 1.76 5.28
CA THR A 266 -10.09 3.01 5.83
C THR A 266 -11.39 2.79 6.59
N LEU A 267 -11.40 3.21 7.85
CA LEU A 267 -12.57 3.08 8.72
C LEU A 267 -13.72 4.01 8.28
N PRO A 268 -14.99 3.61 8.52
CA PRO A 268 -16.13 4.51 8.42
C PRO A 268 -15.95 5.75 9.30
N GLY A 269 -16.38 6.92 8.78
CA GLY A 269 -16.17 8.21 9.44
C GLY A 269 -14.79 8.84 9.20
N ALA A 270 -13.84 8.09 8.63
CA ALA A 270 -12.51 8.56 8.25
C ALA A 270 -12.27 8.56 6.72
N GLY A 271 -13.34 8.51 5.92
CA GLY A 271 -13.28 8.45 4.45
C GLY A 271 -13.63 7.08 3.87
N GLY A 272 -13.67 6.04 4.70
CA GLY A 272 -14.18 4.72 4.35
C GLY A 272 -15.71 4.63 4.45
N ASN A 273 -16.28 3.56 3.90
CA ASN A 273 -17.73 3.32 3.89
C ASN A 273 -18.14 1.87 4.22
N LEU A 274 -17.19 1.04 4.65
CA LEU A 274 -17.41 -0.37 4.98
C LEU A 274 -17.01 -0.62 6.43
N GLU A 275 -17.92 -1.19 7.23
CA GLU A 275 -17.65 -1.54 8.63
C GLU A 275 -16.70 -2.75 8.71
N VAL A 276 -15.78 -2.75 9.69
CA VAL A 276 -14.80 -3.85 9.86
C VAL A 276 -15.51 -5.20 10.06
N ARG A 277 -16.58 -5.22 10.86
CA ARG A 277 -17.38 -6.43 11.08
C ARG A 277 -18.05 -6.93 9.79
N GLU A 278 -18.55 -6.03 8.96
CA GLU A 278 -19.15 -6.38 7.65
C GLU A 278 -18.05 -6.96 6.73
N ALA A 279 -16.90 -6.30 6.66
CA ALA A 279 -15.75 -6.76 5.89
C ALA A 279 -15.27 -8.16 6.33
N GLN A 280 -15.13 -8.43 7.63
CA GLN A 280 -14.74 -9.74 8.14
C GLN A 280 -15.75 -10.86 7.85
N GLN A 281 -17.03 -10.53 7.77
CA GLN A 281 -18.08 -11.49 7.37
C GLN A 281 -18.01 -11.81 5.88
N LYS A 282 -17.70 -10.81 5.05
CA LYS A 282 -17.51 -10.98 3.61
C LYS A 282 -16.19 -11.65 3.26
N TRP A 283 -15.17 -11.46 4.09
CA TRP A 283 -13.81 -11.94 3.87
C TRP A 283 -13.37 -12.86 5.03
N PRO A 284 -13.98 -14.04 5.18
CA PRO A 284 -13.70 -14.94 6.31
C PRO A 284 -12.26 -15.46 6.32
N GLU A 285 -11.60 -15.48 5.15
CA GLU A 285 -10.24 -15.99 4.98
C GLU A 285 -9.18 -14.88 4.90
N LYS A 286 -9.56 -13.62 5.09
CA LYS A 286 -8.65 -12.46 5.00
C LYS A 286 -8.44 -11.81 6.36
N SER A 287 -7.29 -11.16 6.49
CA SER A 287 -6.99 -10.27 7.60
C SER A 287 -7.11 -8.81 7.19
N ILE A 288 -7.48 -7.95 8.14
CA ILE A 288 -7.69 -6.52 7.91
C ILE A 288 -6.71 -5.73 8.78
N VAL A 289 -5.92 -4.88 8.14
CA VAL A 289 -5.08 -3.88 8.80
C VAL A 289 -5.71 -2.53 8.52
N ALA A 290 -6.39 -1.95 9.53
CA ALA A 290 -7.05 -0.66 9.39
C ALA A 290 -6.08 0.49 9.63
N ASN A 291 -6.17 1.54 8.82
CA ASN A 291 -5.37 2.74 9.04
C ASN A 291 -5.78 3.46 10.34
N VAL A 292 -4.83 4.20 10.93
CA VAL A 292 -5.09 5.19 11.98
C VAL A 292 -5.30 6.54 11.29
N PRO A 293 -6.53 7.08 11.27
CA PRO A 293 -6.83 8.31 10.55
C PRO A 293 -6.09 9.54 11.09
N ALA A 294 -5.41 10.27 10.23
CA ALA A 294 -4.71 11.52 10.50
C ALA A 294 -5.61 12.58 11.12
N TYR A 295 -6.90 12.56 10.76
CA TYR A 295 -7.87 13.50 11.32
C TYR A 295 -8.08 13.31 12.83
N TRP A 296 -7.84 12.10 13.39
CA TRP A 296 -7.92 11.85 14.83
C TRP A 296 -6.90 12.68 15.62
N CYS A 297 -5.79 13.09 15.02
CA CYS A 297 -4.83 14.01 15.65
C CYS A 297 -5.42 15.38 15.99
N PHE A 298 -6.59 15.73 15.45
CA PHE A 298 -7.28 16.99 15.69
C PHE A 298 -8.56 16.84 16.53
N GLN A 299 -8.90 15.61 16.94
CA GLN A 299 -10.11 15.35 17.69
C GLN A 299 -9.84 15.31 19.20
N GLU A 300 -10.90 15.52 19.97
CA GLU A 300 -10.90 15.25 21.41
C GLU A 300 -10.76 13.75 21.68
N GLU A 301 -10.11 13.40 22.79
CA GLU A 301 -9.85 12.01 23.19
C GLU A 301 -11.13 11.16 23.23
N GLU A 302 -12.23 11.71 23.76
CA GLU A 302 -13.51 11.01 23.84
C GLU A 302 -14.10 10.67 22.46
N THR A 303 -13.91 11.54 21.47
CA THR A 303 -14.32 11.29 20.09
C THR A 303 -13.50 10.16 19.47
N VAL A 304 -12.18 10.17 19.67
CA VAL A 304 -11.28 9.10 19.21
C VAL A 304 -11.65 7.77 19.89
N ARG A 305 -11.96 7.80 21.19
CA ARG A 305 -12.41 6.64 21.96
C ARG A 305 -13.68 6.02 21.39
N GLN A 306 -14.69 6.83 21.09
CA GLN A 306 -15.93 6.36 20.49
C GLN A 306 -15.68 5.69 19.13
N HIS A 307 -14.84 6.27 18.27
CA HIS A 307 -14.50 5.67 16.98
C HIS A 307 -13.76 4.34 17.12
N LEU A 308 -12.73 4.28 17.98
CA LEU A 308 -11.98 3.05 18.24
C LEU A 308 -12.90 1.94 18.77
N PHE A 309 -13.75 2.25 19.75
CA PHE A 309 -14.66 1.28 20.36
C PHE A 309 -15.70 0.79 19.34
N SER A 310 -16.23 1.68 18.51
CA SER A 310 -17.14 1.33 17.42
C SER A 310 -16.46 0.41 16.41
N ALA A 311 -15.24 0.72 16.00
CA ALA A 311 -14.47 -0.09 15.05
C ALA A 311 -14.16 -1.50 15.58
N LEU A 312 -14.05 -1.67 16.90
CA LEU A 312 -13.78 -2.96 17.55
C LEU A 312 -15.04 -3.78 17.86
N GLN A 313 -16.24 -3.20 17.72
CA GLN A 313 -17.48 -3.83 18.16
C GLN A 313 -17.83 -5.07 17.32
N GLY A 314 -17.73 -6.25 17.94
CA GLY A 314 -18.06 -7.52 17.28
C GLY A 314 -17.07 -7.95 16.20
N VAL A 315 -15.85 -7.41 16.25
CA VAL A 315 -14.73 -7.76 15.36
C VAL A 315 -13.99 -8.97 15.92
N ASP A 316 -13.63 -9.89 15.01
CA ASP A 316 -12.70 -10.97 15.27
C ASP A 316 -11.27 -10.43 15.33
N ARG A 317 -10.76 -10.26 16.55
CA ARG A 317 -9.45 -9.65 16.82
C ARG A 317 -8.27 -10.49 16.34
N SER A 318 -8.44 -11.78 16.04
CA SER A 318 -7.33 -12.59 15.52
C SER A 318 -6.94 -12.25 14.08
N ARG A 319 -7.80 -11.49 13.39
CA ARG A 319 -7.67 -11.10 11.98
C ARG A 319 -7.73 -9.59 11.79
N PHE A 320 -7.48 -8.83 12.84
CA PHE A 320 -7.59 -7.38 12.82
C PHE A 320 -6.44 -6.69 13.54
N MET A 321 -5.95 -5.59 12.97
CA MET A 321 -5.03 -4.67 13.65
C MET A 321 -5.25 -3.23 13.21
N PHE A 322 -4.82 -2.28 14.03
CA PHE A 322 -4.64 -0.89 13.60
C PHE A 322 -3.20 -0.65 13.11
N CYS A 323 -3.03 0.21 12.11
CA CYS A 323 -1.72 0.58 11.59
C CYS A 323 -1.62 2.08 11.30
N VAL A 324 -0.50 2.71 11.68
CA VAL A 324 -0.12 4.01 11.13
C VAL A 324 0.46 3.79 9.73
N SER A 325 -0.43 3.84 8.74
CA SER A 325 -0.15 3.63 7.30
C SER A 325 -0.30 4.90 6.46
N GLU A 326 -0.62 6.04 7.08
CA GLU A 326 -0.76 7.34 6.44
C GLU A 326 -0.03 8.46 7.19
N ASP A 327 0.21 9.57 6.48
CA ASP A 327 0.91 10.75 6.99
C ASP A 327 0.14 11.42 8.14
N LEU A 328 0.63 11.28 9.38
CA LEU A 328 0.07 11.99 10.54
C LEU A 328 0.73 13.37 10.71
N PRO A 329 -0.02 14.43 11.10
CA PRO A 329 0.54 15.76 11.35
C PRO A 329 1.73 15.71 12.34
N PRO A 330 2.96 16.06 11.94
CA PRO A 330 4.16 15.75 12.74
C PRO A 330 4.15 16.33 14.16
N LEU A 331 3.60 17.53 14.33
CA LEU A 331 3.51 18.20 15.64
C LEU A 331 2.44 17.61 16.57
N ARG A 332 1.51 16.81 16.04
CA ARG A 332 0.40 16.19 16.80
C ARG A 332 0.49 14.68 16.87
N MET A 333 1.33 14.06 16.05
CA MET A 333 1.54 12.62 15.96
C MET A 333 1.82 12.01 17.35
N TRP A 334 2.81 12.52 18.09
CA TRP A 334 3.20 11.91 19.36
C TRP A 334 2.09 11.93 20.44
N PRO A 335 1.43 13.07 20.74
CA PRO A 335 0.27 13.09 21.61
C PRO A 335 -0.87 12.17 21.15
N ALA A 336 -1.16 12.16 19.84
CA ALA A 336 -2.24 11.35 19.28
C ALA A 336 -1.97 9.84 19.43
N LEU A 337 -0.77 9.38 19.08
CA LEU A 337 -0.41 7.97 19.23
C LEU A 337 -0.38 7.52 20.69
N THR A 338 0.05 8.40 21.61
CA THR A 338 0.00 8.11 23.05
C THR A 338 -1.45 7.95 23.52
N SER A 339 -2.32 8.90 23.16
CA SER A 339 -3.75 8.87 23.49
C SER A 339 -4.47 7.64 22.92
N ILE A 340 -4.22 7.30 21.64
CA ILE A 340 -4.76 6.08 21.02
C ILE A 340 -4.30 4.83 21.77
N THR A 341 -3.02 4.79 22.18
CA THR A 341 -2.47 3.67 22.94
C THR A 341 -3.14 3.55 24.32
N ASP A 342 -3.31 4.66 25.02
CA ASP A 342 -3.98 4.72 26.33
C ASP A 342 -5.45 4.24 26.25
N ILE A 343 -6.18 4.69 25.23
CA ILE A 343 -7.56 4.29 24.96
C ILE A 343 -7.65 2.78 24.69
N LEU A 344 -6.79 2.25 23.82
CA LEU A 344 -6.81 0.83 23.48
C LEU A 344 -6.47 -0.03 24.71
N GLU A 345 -5.51 0.38 25.54
CA GLU A 345 -5.22 -0.30 26.80
C GLU A 345 -6.35 -0.17 27.84
N SER A 346 -7.16 0.90 27.80
CA SER A 346 -8.37 1.00 28.65
C SER A 346 -9.41 -0.02 28.20
N TRP A 347 -9.66 -0.09 26.89
CA TRP A 347 -10.61 -1.04 26.30
C TRP A 347 -10.27 -2.49 26.68
N GLU A 348 -8.99 -2.86 26.65
CA GLU A 348 -8.51 -4.19 27.01
C GLU A 348 -8.67 -4.54 28.49
N ARG A 349 -8.79 -3.53 29.37
CA ARG A 349 -9.06 -3.71 30.80
C ARG A 349 -10.55 -3.74 31.12
N GLU A 350 -11.38 -3.14 30.26
CA GLU A 350 -12.83 -3.02 30.43
C GLU A 350 -13.61 -4.22 29.86
N GLY A 351 -13.08 -4.88 28.84
CA GLY A 351 -13.64 -6.10 28.22
C GLY A 351 -12.94 -7.38 28.69
#